data_AF-A0A6P0XJK7-F1
#
_entry.id   AF-A0A6P0XJK7-F1
#
_cell.length_a   1.000
_cell.length_b   1.000
_cell.length_c   1.000
_cell.angle_alpha   90.00
_cell.angle_beta   90.00
_cell.angle_gamma   90.00
#
_symmetry.space_group_name_H-M   'P 1'
#
loop_
_entity.id
_entity.type
_entity.pdbx_description
1 polymer ?
#
loop_
_entity_poly.entity_id
_entity_poly.type
_entity_poly.pdbx_seq_one_letter_code
_entity_poly.pdbx_strand_id
1 'polypeptide(L)' 'MPINQLKPAEKGEVAVYTPYYPDNRRKYLAHAISLYKQKSIEGARYIEGGENIPFVVTWNVSI' A
#
# COMPACT_ATOMS: atom_id res chain seq x y z
N MET A 1 3.25 -2.44 11.10
CA MET A 1 3.15 -3.57 10.14
C MET A 1 4.08 -3.36 8.94
N PRO A 2 5.04 -4.26 8.64
CA PRO A 2 5.76 -4.21 7.36
C PRO A 2 4.77 -4.23 6.19
N ILE A 3 5.14 -3.62 5.05
CA ILE A 3 4.31 -3.59 3.83
C ILE A 3 3.84 -4.99 3.39
N ASN A 4 4.61 -6.04 3.74
CA ASN A 4 4.30 -7.44 3.47
C ASN A 4 3.11 -7.99 4.29
N GLN A 5 2.64 -7.27 5.32
CA GLN A 5 1.45 -7.60 6.10
C GLN A 5 0.22 -6.78 5.66
N LEU A 6 0.38 -5.88 4.68
CA LEU A 6 -0.74 -5.12 4.14
C LEU A 6 -1.67 -6.08 3.41
N LYS A 7 -2.85 -6.35 3.99
CA LYS A 7 -3.86 -7.16 3.33
C LYS A 7 -4.32 -6.46 2.05
N PRO A 8 -4.33 -7.15 0.89
CA PRO A 8 -4.84 -6.58 -0.35
C PRO A 8 -6.33 -6.25 -0.20
N ALA A 9 -6.79 -5.23 -0.92
CA ALA A 9 -8.20 -4.87 -0.96
C ALA A 9 -9.07 -5.99 -1.53
N GLU A 10 -10.36 -5.96 -1.20
CA GLU A 10 -11.30 -6.95 -1.68
C GLU A 10 -11.47 -6.89 -3.20
N LYS A 11 -11.70 -8.05 -3.82
CA LYS A 11 -11.79 -8.17 -5.29
C LYS A 11 -12.84 -7.25 -5.90
N GLY A 12 -13.98 -7.05 -5.21
CA GLY A 12 -15.04 -6.16 -5.68
C GLY A 12 -14.56 -4.72 -5.81
N GLU A 13 -13.78 -4.24 -4.84
CA GLU A 13 -13.25 -2.88 -4.85
C GLU A 13 -12.20 -2.71 -5.93
N VAL A 14 -11.31 -3.70 -6.09
CA VAL A 14 -10.31 -3.70 -7.16
C VAL A 14 -11.00 -3.67 -8.54
N ALA A 15 -12.10 -4.41 -8.72
CA ALA A 15 -12.83 -4.47 -9.97
C ALA A 15 -13.39 -3.11 -10.40
N VAL A 16 -13.87 -2.28 -9.44
CA VAL A 16 -14.38 -0.93 -9.72
C VAL A 16 -13.31 -0.03 -10.33
N TYR A 17 -12.06 -0.12 -9.85
CA TYR A 17 -10.96 0.74 -10.31
C TYR A 17 -10.16 0.16 -11.49
N THR A 18 -10.29 -1.15 -11.78
CA THR A 18 -9.51 -1.84 -12.80
C THR A 18 -9.60 -1.22 -14.21
N PRO A 19 -10.77 -0.76 -14.70
CA PRO A 19 -10.87 -0.13 -16.02
C PRO A 19 -10.09 1.18 -16.15
N TYR A 20 -9.86 1.88 -15.04
CA TYR A 20 -9.24 3.20 -14.99
C TYR A 20 -7.75 3.15 -14.65
N TYR A 21 -7.20 1.96 -14.38
CA TYR A 21 -5.84 1.79 -13.91
C TYR A 21 -4.94 1.11 -14.97
N PRO A 22 -3.77 1.69 -15.30
CA PRO A 22 -2.86 1.14 -16.31
C PRO A 22 -2.42 -0.30 -16.02
N ASP A 23 -2.41 -1.15 -17.05
CA ASP A 23 -2.07 -2.58 -16.95
C ASP A 23 -0.72 -2.83 -16.28
N ASN A 24 0.30 -2.05 -16.63
CA ASN A 24 1.65 -2.19 -16.08
C ASN A 24 1.74 -1.94 -14.56
N ARG A 25 0.71 -1.34 -13.97
CA ARG A 25 0.65 -1.04 -12.53
C ARG A 25 -0.44 -1.81 -11.80
N ARG A 26 -1.34 -2.55 -12.48
CA ARG A 26 -2.47 -3.27 -11.85
C ARG A 26 -2.08 -4.18 -10.68
N LYS A 27 -0.88 -4.76 -10.70
CA LYS A 27 -0.34 -5.56 -9.57
C LYS A 27 -0.29 -4.80 -8.23
N TYR A 28 -0.22 -3.48 -8.26
CA TYR A 28 -0.19 -2.62 -7.07
C TYR A 28 -1.58 -2.13 -6.65
N LEU A 29 -2.60 -2.23 -7.51
CA LEU A 29 -3.91 -1.61 -7.30
C LEU A 29 -4.57 -2.05 -5.98
N ALA A 30 -4.57 -3.35 -5.69
CA ALA A 30 -5.15 -3.88 -4.47
C ALA A 30 -4.46 -3.36 -3.19
N HIS A 31 -3.14 -3.18 -3.23
CA HIS A 31 -2.39 -2.64 -2.09
C HIS A 31 -2.58 -1.12 -1.98
N ALA A 32 -2.65 -0.40 -3.10
CA ALA A 32 -2.91 1.04 -3.12
C ALA A 32 -4.28 1.39 -2.51
N ILE A 33 -5.33 0.61 -2.83
CA ILE A 33 -6.66 0.78 -2.24
C ILE A 33 -6.62 0.55 -0.72
N SER A 34 -5.94 -0.51 -0.26
CA SER A 34 -5.78 -0.75 1.18
C SER A 34 -5.02 0.37 1.88
N LEU A 35 -3.94 0.89 1.28
CA LEU A 35 -3.17 2.02 1.82
C LEU A 35 -4.04 3.27 1.96
N TYR A 36 -4.81 3.59 0.92
CA TYR A 36 -5.71 4.74 0.93
C TYR A 36 -6.72 4.65 2.09
N LYS A 37 -7.26 3.46 2.34
CA LYS A 37 -8.21 3.22 3.43
C LYS A 37 -7.57 3.25 4.82
N GLN A 38 -6.38 2.67 4.96
CA GLN A 38 -5.67 2.61 6.24
C GLN A 38 -5.10 3.97 6.66
N LYS A 39 -4.89 4.90 5.71
CA LYS A 39 -4.37 6.26 5.90
C LYS A 39 -2.95 6.36 6.43
N SER A 40 -2.48 5.41 7.22
CA SER A 40 -1.10 5.34 7.69
C SER A 40 -0.59 3.91 7.72
N ILE A 41 0.72 3.77 7.54
CA ILE A 41 1.46 2.53 7.81
C ILE A 41 2.71 2.88 8.60
N GLU A 42 3.06 1.99 9.51
CA GLU A 42 4.28 2.05 10.31
C GLU A 42 5.02 0.74 10.18
N GLY A 43 6.34 0.74 10.25
CA GLY A 43 7.10 -0.49 10.17
C GLY A 43 8.58 -0.26 10.36
N ALA A 44 9.36 -1.30 10.09
CA ALA A 44 10.80 -1.20 10.02
C ALA A 44 11.26 -1.69 8.64
N ARG A 45 12.10 -0.90 7.99
CA ARG A 45 12.69 -1.24 6.70
C ARG A 45 14.08 -1.83 6.95
N TYR A 46 14.23 -3.08 6.52
CA TYR A 46 15.55 -3.70 6.46
C TYR A 46 16.36 -3.06 5.31
N ILE A 47 17.58 -2.67 5.62
CA ILE A 47 18.59 -2.22 4.66
C ILE A 47 19.72 -3.24 4.70
N GLU A 48 20.12 -3.73 3.53
CA GLU A 48 21.18 -4.74 3.42
C GLU A 48 22.47 -4.23 4.06
N GLY A 49 23.08 -5.06 4.91
CA GLY A 49 24.32 -4.72 5.62
C GLY A 49 24.13 -3.81 6.85
N GLY A 50 22.89 -3.52 7.25
CA GLY A 50 22.61 -2.66 8.41
C GLY A 50 21.47 -3.16 9.30
N GLU A 51 21.14 -2.37 10.30
CA GLU A 51 20.00 -2.59 11.19
C GLU A 51 18.68 -2.12 10.56
N ASN A 52 17.58 -2.64 11.09
CA ASN A 52 16.23 -2.25 10.68
C ASN A 52 15.94 -0.79 11.06
N ILE A 53 15.57 0.05 10.07
CA ILE A 53 15.22 1.45 10.30
C ILE A 53 13.70 1.60 10.47
N PRO A 54 13.19 2.10 11.61
CA PRO A 54 11.77 2.35 11.80
C PRO A 54 11.28 3.49 10.90
N PHE A 55 10.05 3.39 10.38
CA PHE A 55 9.43 4.40 9.53
C PHE A 55 7.92 4.52 9.80
N VAL A 56 7.37 5.69 9.46
CA VAL A 56 5.93 5.97 9.38
C VAL A 56 5.66 6.66 8.04
N VAL A 57 4.58 6.24 7.37
CA VAL A 57 4.06 6.89 6.16
C VAL A 57 2.58 7.18 6.36
N THR A 58 2.16 8.40 6.05
CA THR A 58 0.76 8.83 6.14
C THR A 58 0.31 9.38 4.79
N TRP A 59 -0.82 8.91 4.30
CA TRP A 59 -1.52 9.42 3.12
C TRP A 59 -2.64 10.33 3.57
N ASN A 60 -2.39 11.63 3.50
CA ASN A 60 -3.44 12.63 3.74
C ASN A 60 -4.30 12.76 2.49
N VAL A 61 -5.63 12.68 2.66
CA VAL A 61 -6.56 13.04 1.60
C VAL A 61 -6.63 14.56 1.58
N SER A 62 -6.00 15.19 0.60
CA SER A 62 -6.17 16.62 0.35
C SER A 62 -7.59 16.84 -0.17
N ILE A 63 -8.31 17.73 0.52
CA ILE A 63 -9.65 18.22 0.13
C ILE A 63 -9.48 19.37 -0.85
#